data_AF-A0A1B9XYW0-F1
#
_entry.id   AF-A0A1B9XYW0-F1
#
_cell.length_a   1.000
_cell.length_b   1.000
_cell.length_c   1.000
_cell.angle_alpha   90.00
_cell.angle_beta   90.00
_cell.angle_gamma   90.00
#
_symmetry.space_group_name_H-M   'P 1'
#
loop_
_entity.id
_entity.type
_entity.pdbx_description
1 polymer ?
#
loop_
_entity_poly.entity_id
_entity_poly.type
_entity_poly.pdbx_seq_one_letter_code
_entity_poly.pdbx_strand_id
1 'polypeptide(L)'
;MRKVFSLFLLLLSVTISSFSQQVNELDFLTSGKWQVESIQIGEELQEFSENNNWMIFHADGKYQVVMNNSEKRGNWKLEEASKVIKFEEDENLANGLKIELLNKKELLFSATEGDIVYTMKLKR
;
A
#
# COMPACT_ATOMS: atom_id res chain seq x y z
N MET A 1 -37.17 10.82 50.37
CA MET A 1 -36.80 10.40 48.98
C MET A 1 -35.35 10.80 48.73
N ARG A 2 -34.37 9.92 48.96
CA ARG A 2 -32.94 10.31 48.81
C ARG A 2 -31.95 9.16 48.59
N LYS A 3 -32.42 7.99 48.14
CA LYS A 3 -31.55 6.79 48.02
C LYS A 3 -31.75 5.98 46.73
N VAL A 4 -32.18 6.62 45.64
CA VAL A 4 -32.39 5.91 44.34
C VAL A 4 -31.42 6.39 43.26
N PHE A 5 -30.69 7.49 43.47
CA PHE A 5 -29.82 8.06 42.44
C PHE A 5 -28.45 7.39 42.30
N SER A 6 -28.02 6.57 43.26
CA SER A 6 -26.66 5.98 43.23
C SER A 6 -26.55 4.69 42.39
N LEU A 7 -27.66 4.09 41.94
CA LEU A 7 -27.61 2.84 41.17
C LEU A 7 -27.52 3.05 39.65
N PHE A 8 -27.80 4.25 39.14
CA PHE A 8 -27.84 4.50 37.69
C PHE A 8 -26.48 4.87 37.09
N LEU A 9 -25.49 5.23 37.92
CA LEU A 9 -24.18 5.67 37.44
C LEU A 9 -23.21 4.53 37.10
N LEU A 10 -23.53 3.28 37.48
CA LEU A 10 -22.59 2.16 37.37
C LEU A 10 -22.73 1.35 36.08
N LEU A 11 -23.77 1.62 35.27
CA LEU A 11 -24.02 0.93 33.99
C LEU A 11 -23.35 1.61 32.78
N LEU A 12 -22.63 2.72 32.96
CA LEU A 12 -22.09 3.51 31.85
C LEU A 12 -20.63 3.21 31.47
N SER A 13 -20.00 2.18 32.04
CA SER A 13 -18.52 2.07 32.04
C SER A 13 -17.92 0.87 31.33
N VAL A 14 -18.67 0.13 30.50
CA VAL A 14 -18.05 -0.94 29.68
C VAL A 14 -18.65 -1.02 28.27
N THR A 15 -18.46 0.03 27.49
CA THR A 15 -18.19 -0.15 26.05
C THR A 15 -16.73 0.20 25.85
N ILE A 16 -15.84 -0.70 26.27
CA ILE A 16 -14.47 -0.68 25.76
C ILE A 16 -14.65 -1.04 24.30
N SER A 17 -14.72 -0.01 23.46
CA SER A 17 -14.66 -0.13 22.02
C SER A 17 -13.43 -0.98 21.75
N SER A 18 -13.63 -2.24 21.36
CA SER A 18 -12.61 -3.01 20.70
C SER A 18 -12.26 -2.21 19.45
N PHE A 19 -11.28 -1.30 19.58
CA PHE A 19 -10.51 -0.79 18.47
C PHE A 19 -9.85 -2.03 17.90
N SER A 20 -10.58 -2.69 17.00
CA SER A 20 -10.00 -3.62 16.06
C SER A 20 -8.77 -2.91 15.53
N GLN A 21 -7.60 -3.48 15.78
CA GLN A 21 -6.39 -3.07 15.11
C GLN A 21 -6.55 -3.50 13.64
N GLN A 22 -7.45 -2.83 12.92
CA GLN A 22 -7.39 -2.74 11.47
C GLN A 22 -6.15 -1.91 11.21
N VAL A 23 -5.02 -2.62 11.22
CA VAL A 23 -3.80 -2.16 10.60
C VAL A 23 -4.19 -1.71 9.21
N ASN A 24 -4.24 -0.39 9.02
CA ASN A 24 -4.61 0.17 7.73
C ASN A 24 -3.47 -0.17 6.78
N GLU A 25 -3.69 -1.10 5.84
CA GLU A 25 -2.68 -1.50 4.86
C GLU A 25 -2.14 -0.27 4.11
N LEU A 26 -2.96 0.78 3.96
CA LEU A 26 -2.55 2.08 3.42
C LEU A 26 -1.42 2.75 4.21
N ASP A 27 -1.39 2.58 5.54
CA ASP A 27 -0.32 3.10 6.38
C ASP A 27 1.00 2.40 6.05
N PHE A 28 0.98 1.10 5.76
CA PHE A 28 2.18 0.40 5.30
C PHE A 28 2.63 0.90 3.94
N LEU A 29 1.70 1.05 2.99
CA LEU A 29 2.01 1.54 1.65
C LEU A 29 2.68 2.92 1.70
N THR A 30 2.15 3.81 2.55
CA THR A 30 2.52 5.23 2.58
C THR A 30 3.56 5.63 3.64
N SER A 31 4.03 4.69 4.45
CA SER A 31 4.95 4.98 5.58
C SER A 31 6.43 5.17 5.19
N GLY A 32 6.77 5.17 3.90
CA GLY A 32 8.13 5.48 3.48
C GLY A 32 8.55 4.88 2.15
N LYS A 33 9.86 4.78 1.98
CA LYS A 33 10.52 4.30 0.76
C LYS A 33 10.52 2.78 0.68
N TRP A 34 10.16 2.28 -0.48
CA TRP A 34 10.20 0.88 -0.88
C TRP A 34 11.36 0.69 -1.86
N GLN A 35 12.34 -0.13 -1.51
CA GLN A 35 13.45 -0.52 -2.37
C GLN A 35 13.00 -1.63 -3.30
N VAL A 36 13.28 -1.51 -4.60
CA VAL A 36 12.99 -2.57 -5.56
C VAL A 36 13.99 -3.70 -5.34
N GLU A 37 13.47 -4.91 -5.09
CA GLU A 37 14.27 -6.11 -4.91
C GLU A 37 14.35 -6.90 -6.22
N SER A 38 13.20 -7.08 -6.90
CA SER A 38 13.16 -7.75 -8.18
C SER A 38 11.97 -7.30 -9.03
N ILE A 39 12.13 -7.44 -10.34
CA ILE A 39 11.07 -7.33 -11.33
C ILE A 39 11.08 -8.63 -12.13
N GLN A 40 9.93 -9.26 -12.26
CA GLN A 40 9.74 -10.43 -13.12
C GLN A 40 8.76 -10.10 -14.23
N ILE A 41 9.15 -10.41 -15.47
CA ILE A 41 8.36 -10.20 -16.68
C ILE A 41 8.22 -11.56 -17.38
N GLY A 42 7.05 -12.19 -17.25
CA GLY A 42 6.90 -13.59 -17.68
C GLY A 42 7.89 -14.51 -16.95
N GLU A 43 8.81 -15.11 -17.70
CA GLU A 43 9.87 -15.99 -17.17
C GLU A 43 11.18 -15.26 -16.84
N GLU A 44 11.35 -14.00 -17.28
CA GLU A 44 12.56 -13.23 -17.06
C GLU A 44 12.54 -12.57 -15.68
N LEU A 45 13.54 -12.85 -14.85
CA LEU A 45 13.73 -12.24 -13.54
C LEU A 45 14.93 -11.31 -13.56
N GLN A 46 14.70 -10.05 -13.19
CA GLN A 46 15.75 -9.06 -12.93
C GLN A 46 15.82 -8.77 -11.44
N GLU A 47 16.98 -9.01 -10.84
CA GLU A 47 17.26 -8.68 -9.44
C GLU A 47 17.98 -7.34 -9.33
N PHE A 48 17.66 -6.59 -8.29
CA PHE A 48 18.27 -5.30 -7.98
C PHE A 48 19.00 -5.40 -6.65
N SER A 49 20.33 -5.30 -6.68
CA SER A 49 21.20 -5.38 -5.49
C SER A 49 21.50 -4.01 -4.88
N GLU A 50 21.31 -2.94 -5.64
CA GLU A 50 21.61 -1.57 -5.22
C GLU A 50 20.34 -0.82 -4.80
N ASN A 51 20.43 -0.08 -3.67
CA ASN A 51 19.35 0.75 -3.12
C ASN A 51 19.06 2.03 -3.94
N ASN A 52 19.46 2.03 -5.21
CA ASN A 52 19.29 3.14 -6.14
C ASN A 52 17.94 3.07 -6.87
N ASN A 53 17.21 1.95 -6.72
CA ASN A 53 15.92 1.70 -7.34
C ASN A 53 14.85 1.64 -6.26
N TRP A 54 13.94 2.60 -6.23
CA TRP A 54 12.97 2.73 -5.15
C TRP A 54 11.69 3.47 -5.55
N MET A 55 10.68 3.33 -4.72
CA MET A 55 9.35 3.91 -4.87
C MET A 55 8.84 4.48 -3.54
N ILE A 56 8.11 5.59 -3.58
CA ILE A 56 7.40 6.17 -2.45
C ILE A 56 5.97 6.44 -2.88
N PHE A 57 5.02 6.02 -2.06
CA PHE A 57 3.63 6.46 -2.11
C PHE A 57 3.39 7.42 -0.95
N HIS A 58 2.98 8.64 -1.23
CA HIS A 58 2.64 9.62 -0.21
C HIS A 58 1.16 9.55 0.13
N ALA A 59 0.82 9.74 1.39
CA ALA A 59 -0.56 9.75 1.87
C ALA A 59 -1.43 10.87 1.26
N ASP A 60 -0.82 11.89 0.66
CA ASP A 60 -1.51 12.95 -0.07
C ASP A 60 -1.87 12.57 -1.52
N GLY A 61 -1.62 11.32 -1.93
CA GLY A 61 -1.92 10.83 -3.27
C GLY A 61 -0.80 11.06 -4.28
N LYS A 62 0.38 11.54 -3.88
CA LYS A 62 1.55 11.65 -4.79
C LYS A 62 2.42 10.41 -4.75
N TYR A 63 3.10 10.11 -5.86
CA TYR A 63 4.11 9.06 -5.90
C TYR A 63 5.44 9.58 -6.43
N GLN A 64 6.51 8.87 -6.10
CA GLN A 64 7.85 9.04 -6.67
C GLN A 64 8.43 7.67 -6.97
N VAL A 65 8.98 7.48 -8.15
CA VAL A 65 9.68 6.27 -8.56
C VAL A 65 11.04 6.67 -9.10
N VAL A 66 12.08 6.01 -8.62
CA VAL A 66 13.44 6.09 -9.17
C VAL A 66 13.85 4.71 -9.62
N MET A 67 14.16 4.58 -10.91
CA MET A 67 14.63 3.33 -11.54
C MET A 67 15.73 3.68 -12.53
N ASN A 68 16.85 2.95 -12.51
CA ASN A 68 17.97 3.14 -13.45
C ASN A 68 18.40 4.62 -13.60
N ASN A 69 18.55 5.33 -12.47
CA ASN A 69 18.89 6.77 -12.40
C ASN A 69 17.89 7.73 -13.06
N SER A 70 16.71 7.25 -13.45
CA SER A 70 15.60 8.07 -13.94
C SER A 70 14.56 8.22 -12.84
N GLU A 71 13.98 9.43 -12.72
CA GLU A 71 12.94 9.73 -11.74
C GLU A 71 11.62 10.04 -12.44
N LYS A 72 10.52 9.49 -11.91
CA LYS A 72 9.15 9.80 -12.30
C LYS A 72 8.34 10.17 -11.07
N ARG A 73 7.45 11.17 -11.21
CA ARG A 73 6.52 11.62 -10.18
C ARG A 73 5.14 11.79 -10.79
N GLY A 74 4.11 11.73 -9.96
CA GLY A 74 2.74 12.01 -10.36
C GLY A 74 1.74 11.73 -9.24
N ASN A 75 0.49 11.54 -9.62
CA ASN A 75 -0.60 11.24 -8.69
C ASN A 75 -1.06 9.78 -8.82
N TRP A 76 -1.47 9.20 -7.69
CA TRP A 76 -1.99 7.84 -7.59
C TRP A 76 -3.23 7.78 -6.70
N LYS A 77 -4.03 6.73 -6.91
CA LYS A 77 -5.18 6.37 -6.08
C LYS A 77 -5.22 4.88 -5.83
N LEU A 78 -5.72 4.48 -4.67
CA LEU A 78 -6.03 3.08 -4.36
C LEU A 78 -7.51 2.82 -4.63
N GLU A 79 -7.80 1.84 -5.46
CA GLU A 79 -9.11 1.22 -5.51
C GLU A 79 -9.18 0.15 -4.41
N GLU A 80 -9.72 0.51 -3.25
CA GLU A 80 -9.66 -0.33 -2.04
C GLU A 80 -10.32 -1.71 -2.21
N ALA A 81 -11.41 -1.79 -2.98
CA ALA A 81 -12.16 -3.03 -3.17
C ALA A 81 -11.37 -4.08 -3.97
N SER A 82 -10.59 -3.65 -4.95
CA SER A 82 -9.78 -4.51 -5.83
C SER A 82 -8.31 -4.56 -5.42
N LYS A 83 -7.91 -3.69 -4.48
CA LYS A 83 -6.52 -3.42 -4.09
C LYS A 83 -5.62 -3.06 -5.28
N VAL A 84 -6.13 -2.22 -6.19
CA VAL A 84 -5.39 -1.78 -7.38
C VAL A 84 -4.95 -0.33 -7.22
N ILE A 85 -3.66 -0.08 -7.41
CA ILE A 85 -3.10 1.27 -7.52
C ILE A 85 -3.27 1.76 -8.96
N LYS A 86 -3.94 2.89 -9.13
CA LYS A 86 -4.09 3.59 -10.41
C LYS A 86 -3.22 4.84 -10.41
N PHE A 87 -2.52 5.08 -11.51
CA PHE A 87 -1.77 6.30 -11.75
C PHE A 87 -2.58 7.22 -12.66
N GLU A 88 -2.83 8.45 -12.22
CA GLU A 88 -3.81 9.33 -12.89
C GLU A 88 -3.32 9.92 -14.21
N GLU A 89 -2.00 9.97 -14.42
CA GLU A 89 -1.35 10.64 -15.55
C GLU A 89 -0.55 9.65 -16.43
N ASP A 90 -0.66 8.34 -16.18
CA ASP A 90 0.14 7.31 -16.86
C ASP A 90 -0.74 6.31 -17.59
N GLU A 91 -1.06 6.61 -18.85
CA GLU A 91 -1.90 5.77 -19.72
C GLU A 91 -1.26 4.39 -20.01
N ASN A 92 0.06 4.26 -19.88
CA ASN A 92 0.77 2.99 -20.10
C ASN A 92 0.46 1.93 -19.02
N LEU A 93 -0.05 2.36 -17.86
CA LEU A 93 -0.47 1.48 -16.77
C LEU A 93 -2.00 1.53 -16.59
N ALA A 94 -2.76 1.52 -17.69
CA ALA A 94 -4.22 1.64 -17.68
C ALA A 94 -4.91 0.64 -16.72
N ASN A 95 -4.36 -0.56 -16.59
CA ASN A 95 -4.88 -1.60 -15.69
C ASN A 95 -4.46 -1.40 -14.22
N GLY A 96 -3.46 -0.56 -13.95
CA GLY A 96 -2.93 -0.31 -12.62
C GLY A 96 -2.04 -1.44 -12.10
N LEU A 97 -1.55 -1.27 -10.87
CA LEU A 97 -0.76 -2.26 -10.15
C LEU A 97 -1.62 -2.89 -9.06
N LYS A 98 -1.91 -4.19 -9.16
CA LYS A 98 -2.62 -4.93 -8.12
C LYS A 98 -1.68 -5.28 -6.98
N ILE A 99 -2.10 -5.02 -5.75
CA ILE A 99 -1.35 -5.39 -4.55
C ILE A 99 -1.64 -6.87 -4.25
N GLU A 100 -0.64 -7.72 -4.41
CA GLU A 100 -0.73 -9.14 -4.06
C GLU A 100 -0.29 -9.40 -2.61
N LEU A 101 0.68 -8.63 -2.12
CA LEU A 101 1.15 -8.68 -0.73
C LEU A 101 1.53 -7.29 -0.26
N LEU A 102 1.10 -6.93 0.94
CA LEU A 102 1.51 -5.69 1.60
C LEU A 102 1.58 -5.90 3.11
N ASN A 103 2.78 -5.72 3.66
CA ASN A 103 3.02 -5.74 5.09
C ASN A 103 4.12 -4.71 5.45
N LYS A 104 4.64 -4.74 6.68
CA LYS A 104 5.65 -3.76 7.14
C LYS A 104 7.00 -3.82 6.40
N LYS A 105 7.33 -4.97 5.79
CA LYS A 105 8.65 -5.28 5.22
C LYS A 105 8.60 -5.52 3.73
N GLU A 106 7.49 -6.02 3.22
CA GLU A 106 7.37 -6.48 1.84
C GLU A 106 6.12 -5.89 1.18
N LEU A 107 6.30 -5.56 -0.09
CA LEU A 107 5.27 -5.11 -1.00
C LEU A 107 5.46 -5.85 -2.32
N LEU A 108 4.41 -6.52 -2.79
CA LEU A 108 4.41 -7.23 -4.07
C LEU A 108 3.27 -6.70 -4.92
N PHE A 109 3.63 -6.22 -6.10
CA PHE A 109 2.67 -5.84 -7.13
C PHE A 109 2.60 -6.87 -8.24
N SER A 110 1.44 -6.95 -8.87
CA SER A 110 1.25 -7.58 -10.17
C SER A 110 0.58 -6.62 -11.15
N ALA A 111 0.89 -6.77 -12.44
CA ALA A 111 0.19 -6.12 -13.54
C ALA A 111 0.13 -7.08 -14.72
N THR A 112 -0.85 -6.87 -15.61
CA THR A 112 -1.03 -7.70 -16.78
C THR A 112 -1.20 -6.84 -18.02
N GLU A 113 -0.43 -7.16 -19.05
CA GLU A 113 -0.51 -6.55 -20.38
C GLU A 113 -0.65 -7.68 -21.41
N GLY A 114 -1.86 -7.85 -21.95
CA GLY A 114 -2.19 -9.02 -22.76
C GLY A 114 -2.03 -10.31 -21.96
N ASP A 115 -1.20 -11.24 -22.45
CA ASP A 115 -0.90 -12.52 -21.79
C ASP A 115 0.33 -12.46 -20.87
N ILE A 116 1.01 -11.30 -20.78
CA ILE A 116 2.23 -11.13 -20.00
C ILE A 116 1.89 -10.62 -18.60
N VAL A 117 2.35 -11.35 -17.59
CA VAL A 117 2.27 -10.94 -16.19
C VAL A 117 3.60 -10.33 -15.76
N TYR A 118 3.50 -9.14 -15.18
CA TYR A 118 4.60 -8.43 -14.55
C TYR A 118 4.42 -8.54 -13.05
N THR A 119 5.48 -8.86 -12.32
CA THR A 119 5.48 -8.74 -10.86
C THR A 119 6.67 -7.91 -10.40
N MET A 120 6.46 -7.11 -9.37
CA MET A 120 7.51 -6.29 -8.77
C MET A 120 7.52 -6.52 -7.27
N LYS A 121 8.63 -7.05 -6.77
CA LYS A 121 8.85 -7.24 -5.35
C LYS A 121 9.68 -6.09 -4.81
N LEU A 122 9.18 -5.48 -3.74
CA LEU A 122 9.83 -4.40 -3.03
C LEU A 122 9.95 -4.73 -1.54
N LYS A 123 10.98 -4.16 -0.94
CA LYS A 123 11.26 -4.29 0.49
C LYS A 123 11.54 -2.95 1.15
N ARG A 124 11.48 -2.94 2.47
CA ARG A 124 11.87 -1.81 3.30
C ARG A 124 13.03 -2.17 4.23
#